data_AF-A0A0C2Y5N6-F1
#
_entry.id   AF-A0A0C2Y5N6-F1
#
_cell.length_a   1.000
_cell.length_b   1.000
_cell.length_c   1.000
_cell.angle_alpha   90.00
_cell.angle_beta   90.00
_cell.angle_gamma   90.00
#
_symmetry.space_group_name_H-M   'P 1'
#
loop_
_entity.id
_entity.type
_entity.pdbx_description
1 polymer ?
#
loop_
_entity_poly.entity_id
_entity_poly.type
_entity_poly.pdbx_seq_one_letter_code
_entity_poly.pdbx_strand_id
1 'polypeptide(L)'
;MVFEANQNTQDGGSSGHQQFRSESGSPFSVVENVEAGLASPITISLSQGVEDAKKPAIPLIAVDSFLPLLKTLPALVFDESIYHLRGAISKSELQNLSAYAQTIGEFALNSKLIGDEQHDIALGALMRLAQLKIHHTPGPLLPSLKQLRVIEPNESSISQLSLFFTGSLRTLKATGIPNNQQSTFLSFLITLAGEAPLLSSITLGPGLFTARCLNACLKFDHLRHFELLDAASSIDFYFLVAIGGLRDLETFILDARTATYVSPRSDDSPSQANSASIGFFSPSPYPSHLNSVFGSPSFPPQGPKSPGLGSLFGAQPRSLPPNPTCEPINVHSSSEPDEIVGRFSRLKRLDIIGSLPLICDLYEHVISADLGRLGMTLVQNSPSEAQKGKAKKALPSTPSKIDKEIDLFFSLIKHAVEERWPLTLRGVRLGHIQEYRDCNSDPIPAALPFTTFTLLLKHEAMENLEIAGWTLPYNSEKKHPIDEILEAALPNLNTIHLPIGGPTPGIQFAQLLFIIRAFPKLVSLQCGFEQPGTCPIPPIHATDVPPHGLKVLSVGHQDSAIDEKRRIRIASFLDMLFPHLERIETHARHQPETWAYIYELIKMCQESRSNHANRLYVSSGIQLSLS
;
A
#
# COMPACT_ATOMS: atom_id res chain seq x y z
N MET A 1 2.65 16.88 33.99
CA MET A 1 3.37 16.47 35.21
C MET A 1 4.65 15.80 34.77
N VAL A 2 5.77 16.38 35.17
CA VAL A 2 7.13 16.13 34.66
C VAL A 2 7.86 15.21 35.64
N PHE A 3 8.57 14.21 35.13
CA PHE A 3 9.73 13.64 35.82
C PHE A 3 10.81 13.34 34.77
N GLU A 4 11.81 14.21 34.73
CA GLU A 4 13.14 13.96 34.16
C GLU A 4 13.99 13.25 35.23
N ALA A 5 14.83 12.30 34.80
CA ALA A 5 15.96 11.83 35.58
C ALA A 5 17.19 11.76 34.66
N ASN A 6 17.99 12.82 34.73
CA ASN A 6 19.38 12.88 34.27
C ASN A 6 20.26 12.04 35.21
N GLN A 7 21.14 11.22 34.64
CA GLN A 7 22.43 10.92 35.28
C GLN A 7 23.55 10.92 34.24
N ASN A 8 24.43 11.92 34.43
CA ASN A 8 25.79 11.98 33.90
C ASN A 8 26.65 10.89 34.53
N THR A 9 27.58 10.33 33.77
CA THR A 9 28.84 9.83 34.34
C THR A 9 29.99 10.08 33.36
N GLN A 10 31.01 10.74 33.90
CA GLN A 10 32.26 11.14 33.27
C GLN A 10 33.34 10.05 33.37
N ASP A 11 34.22 10.08 32.37
CA ASP A 11 35.69 9.92 32.41
C ASP A 11 36.38 8.58 32.72
N GLY A 12 37.38 8.31 31.87
CA GLY A 12 38.51 7.38 32.04
C GLY A 12 38.48 6.26 30.99
N GLY A 13 39.46 6.00 30.14
CA GLY A 13 40.86 6.44 30.04
C GLY A 13 41.65 5.31 29.35
N SER A 14 42.75 5.67 28.68
CA SER A 14 43.88 4.82 28.29
C SER A 14 43.83 4.00 26.99
N SER A 15 44.43 4.62 25.96
CA SER A 15 45.46 4.10 25.05
C SER A 15 46.02 2.69 25.35
N GLY A 16 46.04 1.86 24.32
CA GLY A 16 46.81 0.61 24.24
C GLY A 16 47.07 0.21 22.79
N HIS A 17 48.10 0.80 22.17
CA HIS A 17 48.70 0.29 20.94
C HIS A 17 49.35 -1.07 21.20
N GLN A 18 48.91 -2.13 20.52
CA GLN A 18 49.73 -3.32 20.31
C GLN A 18 49.78 -3.69 18.83
N GLN A 19 51.02 -3.58 18.34
CA GLN A 19 51.50 -3.94 17.01
C GLN A 19 51.92 -5.42 17.08
N PHE A 20 51.33 -6.27 16.24
CA PHE A 20 51.89 -7.61 15.96
C PHE A 20 52.16 -7.74 14.46
N ARG A 21 53.45 -7.71 14.11
CA ARG A 21 54.05 -8.50 13.02
C ARG A 21 53.90 -9.98 13.44
N SER A 22 53.51 -10.91 12.58
CA SER A 22 54.27 -11.63 11.53
C SER A 22 53.23 -12.62 10.95
N GLU A 23 53.29 -13.23 9.77
CA GLU A 23 54.41 -13.88 9.11
C GLU A 23 53.90 -14.35 7.74
N SER A 24 54.72 -14.12 6.71
CA SER A 24 54.53 -14.56 5.34
C SER A 24 54.78 -16.07 5.19
N GLY A 25 53.87 -16.78 4.53
CA GLY A 25 54.07 -18.18 4.14
C GLY A 25 53.17 -18.61 2.98
N SER A 26 53.64 -18.38 1.76
CA SER A 26 53.24 -19.13 0.55
C SER A 26 54.28 -20.24 0.36
N PRO A 27 53.91 -21.48 -0.02
CA PRO A 27 54.03 -21.85 -1.44
C PRO A 27 53.07 -22.95 -1.94
N PHE A 28 53.16 -23.18 -3.26
CA PHE A 28 52.76 -24.34 -4.07
C PHE A 28 51.48 -24.26 -4.91
N SER A 29 51.74 -23.82 -6.15
CA SER A 29 51.12 -24.26 -7.40
C SER A 29 51.25 -25.78 -7.61
N VAL A 30 50.15 -26.45 -7.93
CA VAL A 30 50.15 -27.69 -8.71
C VAL A 30 49.16 -27.53 -9.85
N VAL A 31 49.71 -27.73 -11.05
CA VAL A 31 49.06 -27.79 -12.36
C VAL A 31 48.49 -29.20 -12.50
N GLU A 32 47.23 -29.34 -12.89
CA GLU A 32 46.79 -30.58 -13.55
C GLU A 32 45.69 -30.30 -14.59
N ASN A 33 46.04 -30.60 -15.83
CA ASN A 33 45.19 -30.63 -17.01
C ASN A 33 44.22 -31.80 -16.91
N VAL A 34 42.94 -31.60 -17.22
CA VAL A 34 42.06 -32.68 -17.68
C VAL A 34 41.27 -32.22 -18.89
N GLU A 35 41.41 -33.01 -19.95
CA GLU A 35 40.92 -32.83 -21.30
C GLU A 35 39.39 -32.86 -21.42
N ALA A 36 38.93 -32.16 -22.46
CA ALA A 36 37.55 -32.06 -22.89
C ALA A 36 37.06 -33.37 -23.54
N GLY A 37 36.03 -33.97 -22.95
CA GLY A 37 35.22 -35.03 -23.57
C GLY A 37 33.92 -34.46 -24.15
N LEU A 38 33.83 -34.41 -25.48
CA LEU A 38 32.62 -34.11 -26.23
C LEU A 38 31.57 -35.23 -26.00
N ALA A 39 30.42 -34.87 -25.40
CA ALA A 39 29.25 -35.75 -25.31
C ALA A 39 28.08 -35.13 -26.07
N SER A 40 27.55 -35.91 -27.02
CA SER A 40 26.41 -35.60 -27.89
C SER A 40 25.10 -35.42 -27.11
N PRO A 41 24.13 -34.63 -27.61
CA PRO A 41 22.86 -34.42 -26.93
C PRO A 41 21.94 -35.63 -27.10
N ILE A 42 21.65 -36.33 -26.00
CA ILE A 42 20.59 -37.34 -25.92
C ILE A 42 19.27 -36.60 -25.70
N THR A 43 18.41 -36.59 -26.71
CA THR A 43 17.03 -36.09 -26.62
C THR A 43 16.15 -37.15 -25.94
N ILE A 44 15.89 -37.02 -24.65
CA ILE A 44 14.93 -37.88 -23.93
C ILE A 44 13.55 -37.22 -24.03
N SER A 45 12.68 -37.78 -24.86
CA SER A 45 11.24 -37.48 -24.83
C SER A 45 10.59 -38.23 -23.66
N LEU A 46 10.21 -37.49 -22.62
CA LEU A 46 9.43 -37.96 -21.48
C LEU A 46 7.98 -37.47 -21.65
N SER A 47 7.13 -38.33 -22.20
CA SER A 47 5.67 -38.19 -22.17
C SER A 47 5.07 -39.45 -21.55
N GLN A 48 5.11 -39.53 -20.22
CA GLN A 48 4.27 -40.47 -19.46
C GLN A 48 3.35 -39.66 -18.56
N GLY A 49 2.07 -39.65 -18.92
CA GLY A 49 0.99 -39.18 -18.06
C GLY A 49 0.91 -40.07 -16.84
N VAL A 50 1.34 -39.54 -15.69
CA VAL A 50 1.11 -40.11 -14.38
C VAL A 50 -0.05 -39.32 -13.79
N GLU A 51 -1.11 -40.04 -13.41
CA GLU A 51 -2.18 -39.49 -12.59
C GLU A 51 -1.57 -38.94 -11.29
N ASP A 52 -1.53 -37.61 -11.19
CA ASP A 52 -1.07 -36.88 -10.01
C ASP A 52 -2.03 -37.19 -8.84
N ALA A 53 -1.75 -38.28 -8.14
CA ALA A 53 -2.27 -38.52 -6.81
C ALA A 53 -1.99 -37.26 -6.00
N LYS A 54 -3.06 -36.51 -5.68
CA LYS A 54 -3.06 -35.20 -5.03
C LYS A 54 -2.37 -35.31 -3.67
N LYS A 55 -1.03 -35.26 -3.67
CA LYS A 55 -0.20 -35.35 -2.47
C LYS A 55 -0.69 -34.24 -1.53
N PRO A 56 -1.02 -34.55 -0.27
CA PRO A 56 -1.51 -33.53 0.65
C PRO A 56 -0.50 -32.39 0.72
N ALA A 57 -0.98 -31.17 0.45
CA ALA A 57 -0.14 -29.98 0.50
C ALA A 57 0.41 -29.83 1.92
N ILE A 58 1.74 -29.80 2.06
CA ILE A 58 2.40 -29.60 3.35
C ILE A 58 1.97 -28.22 3.88
N PRO A 59 1.49 -28.11 5.13
CA PRO A 59 1.13 -26.83 5.71
C PRO A 59 2.38 -25.96 5.81
N LEU A 60 2.27 -24.72 5.32
CA LEU A 60 3.35 -23.75 5.38
C LEU A 60 3.28 -22.95 6.68
N ILE A 61 4.43 -22.70 7.29
CA ILE A 61 4.58 -21.92 8.52
C ILE A 61 5.15 -20.53 8.22
N ALA A 62 4.85 -19.57 9.09
CA ALA A 62 5.43 -18.24 9.11
C ALA A 62 6.52 -18.17 10.18
N VAL A 63 7.66 -17.56 9.85
CA VAL A 63 8.76 -17.30 10.79
C VAL A 63 9.25 -15.86 10.65
N ASP A 64 9.81 -15.29 11.71
CA ASP A 64 10.30 -13.91 11.79
C ASP A 64 11.80 -13.81 12.09
N SER A 65 12.50 -14.95 12.05
CA SER A 65 13.93 -15.06 12.27
C SER A 65 14.45 -16.35 11.62
N PHE A 66 15.76 -16.39 11.34
CA PHE A 66 16.43 -17.65 10.98
C PHE A 66 16.61 -18.59 12.18
N LEU A 67 16.40 -18.13 13.41
CA LEU A 67 16.69 -18.93 14.61
C LEU A 67 15.92 -20.26 14.67
N PRO A 68 14.61 -20.35 14.37
CA PRO A 68 13.91 -21.64 14.33
C PRO A 68 14.52 -22.63 13.32
N LEU A 69 15.02 -22.13 12.19
CA LEU A 69 15.72 -22.93 11.18
C LEU A 69 17.10 -23.37 11.69
N LEU A 70 17.86 -22.48 12.34
CA LEU A 70 19.21 -22.81 12.81
C LEU A 70 19.21 -23.69 14.05
N LYS A 71 18.17 -23.64 14.90
CA LYS A 71 18.02 -24.49 16.09
C LYS A 71 17.96 -25.98 15.76
N THR A 72 17.72 -26.35 14.50
CA THR A 72 17.81 -27.76 14.06
C THR A 72 19.26 -28.26 13.94
N LEU A 73 20.25 -27.36 14.05
CA LEU A 73 21.67 -27.66 13.93
C LEU A 73 22.35 -27.69 15.31
N PRO A 74 22.90 -28.84 15.74
CA PRO A 74 23.68 -28.92 16.98
C PRO A 74 24.95 -28.05 16.98
N ALA A 75 25.45 -27.68 15.80
CA ALA A 75 26.58 -26.79 15.60
C ALA A 75 26.27 -25.31 15.93
N LEU A 76 25.01 -24.97 16.21
CA LEU A 76 24.62 -23.62 16.59
C LEU A 76 25.03 -23.35 18.05
N VAL A 77 25.97 -22.44 18.23
CA VAL A 77 26.49 -22.02 19.55
C VAL A 77 26.11 -20.57 19.78
N PHE A 78 25.59 -20.29 20.97
CA PHE A 78 25.30 -18.94 21.43
C PHE A 78 26.51 -18.41 22.23
N ASP A 79 27.11 -17.31 21.77
CA ASP A 79 28.31 -16.71 22.36
C ASP A 79 28.22 -15.19 22.28
N GLU A 80 28.53 -14.48 23.36
CA GLU A 80 28.49 -13.01 23.43
C GLU A 80 27.19 -12.37 22.90
N SER A 81 26.03 -12.99 23.15
CA SER A 81 24.72 -12.55 22.64
C SER A 81 24.47 -12.74 21.14
N ILE A 82 25.36 -13.46 20.45
CA ILE A 82 25.28 -13.74 19.01
C ILE A 82 25.30 -15.25 18.77
N TYR A 83 24.45 -15.71 17.85
CA TYR A 83 24.46 -17.10 17.39
C TYR A 83 25.50 -17.30 16.28
N HIS A 84 26.37 -18.29 16.47
CA HIS A 84 27.42 -18.71 15.55
C HIS A 84 27.24 -20.18 15.15
N LEU A 85 27.67 -20.55 13.94
CA LEU A 85 27.80 -21.97 13.56
C LEU A 85 29.26 -22.43 13.75
N ARG A 86 29.50 -23.24 14.80
CA ARG A 86 30.81 -23.81 15.15
C ARG A 86 30.77 -25.34 15.09
N GLY A 87 31.82 -25.95 14.55
CA GLY A 87 31.90 -27.40 14.36
C GLY A 87 31.52 -27.90 12.96
N ALA A 88 31.47 -29.22 12.79
CA ALA A 88 31.06 -29.88 11.56
C ALA A 88 29.54 -30.09 11.55
N ILE A 89 28.91 -29.95 10.39
CA ILE A 89 27.48 -30.23 10.19
C ILE A 89 27.38 -31.47 9.29
N SER A 90 26.73 -32.50 9.78
CA SER A 90 26.51 -33.76 9.08
C SER A 90 25.47 -33.63 7.95
N LYS A 91 25.51 -34.57 7.00
CA LYS A 91 24.56 -34.61 5.89
C LYS A 91 23.10 -34.79 6.37
N SER A 92 22.87 -35.58 7.41
CA SER A 92 21.53 -35.80 7.98
C SER A 92 20.97 -34.53 8.63
N GLU A 93 21.81 -33.74 9.29
CA GLU A 93 21.38 -32.44 9.87
C GLU A 93 21.00 -31.44 8.76
N LEU A 94 21.76 -31.40 7.65
CA LEU A 94 21.40 -30.58 6.49
C LEU A 94 20.12 -31.05 5.81
N GLN A 95 19.84 -32.35 5.79
CA GLN A 95 18.58 -32.89 5.28
C GLN A 95 17.41 -32.47 6.17
N ASN A 96 17.56 -32.54 7.49
CA ASN A 96 16.55 -32.09 8.44
C ASN A 96 16.30 -30.59 8.32
N LEU A 97 17.37 -29.78 8.21
CA LEU A 97 17.27 -28.35 7.95
C LEU A 97 16.56 -28.07 6.64
N SER A 98 16.85 -28.82 5.58
CA SER A 98 16.20 -28.67 4.27
C SER A 98 14.71 -29.05 4.32
N ALA A 99 14.36 -30.11 5.05
CA ALA A 99 12.98 -30.50 5.29
C ALA A 99 12.21 -29.41 6.04
N TYR A 100 12.82 -28.81 7.07
CA TYR A 100 12.24 -27.68 7.79
C TYR A 100 12.14 -26.42 6.92
N ALA A 101 13.17 -26.10 6.13
CA ALA A 101 13.15 -24.96 5.21
C ALA A 101 12.03 -25.07 4.15
N GLN A 102 11.66 -26.29 3.76
CA GLN A 102 10.53 -26.53 2.85
C GLN A 102 9.17 -26.24 3.47
N THR A 103 9.05 -26.20 4.80
CA THR A 103 7.78 -25.83 5.46
C THR A 103 7.63 -24.33 5.61
N ILE A 104 8.69 -23.53 5.45
CA ILE A 104 8.62 -22.07 5.61
C ILE A 104 7.99 -21.44 4.36
N GLY A 105 6.79 -20.89 4.50
CA GLY A 105 6.07 -20.18 3.44
C GLY A 105 6.11 -18.66 3.56
N GLU A 106 6.29 -18.16 4.79
CA GLU A 106 6.36 -16.72 5.06
C GLU A 106 7.57 -16.42 5.94
N PHE A 107 8.32 -15.38 5.58
CA PHE A 107 9.47 -14.93 6.34
C PHE A 107 9.38 -13.43 6.58
N ALA A 108 9.55 -13.00 7.83
CA ALA A 108 9.69 -11.59 8.18
C ALA A 108 11.13 -11.31 8.64
N LEU A 109 11.84 -10.47 7.87
CA LEU A 109 13.12 -9.90 8.23
C LEU A 109 12.86 -8.60 9.01
N ASN A 110 12.85 -8.70 10.34
CA ASN A 110 12.57 -7.58 11.25
C ASN A 110 13.78 -7.31 12.15
N SER A 111 14.23 -6.06 12.23
CA SER A 111 15.31 -5.66 13.14
C SER A 111 14.83 -5.33 14.56
N LYS A 112 13.52 -5.08 14.74
CA LYS A 112 12.89 -4.78 16.03
C LYS A 112 12.00 -5.95 16.43
N LEU A 113 12.59 -7.04 16.89
CA LEU A 113 11.80 -8.07 17.56
C LEU A 113 11.45 -7.53 18.95
N ILE A 114 10.17 -7.55 19.28
CA ILE A 114 9.66 -7.01 20.55
C ILE A 114 9.93 -8.08 21.63
N GLY A 115 11.04 -7.96 22.35
CA GLY A 115 11.39 -8.81 23.50
C GLY A 115 12.85 -8.69 23.94
N ASP A 116 13.11 -8.95 25.22
CA ASP A 116 14.43 -8.81 25.88
C ASP A 116 15.50 -9.84 25.42
N GLU A 117 15.14 -10.83 24.59
CA GLU A 117 16.07 -11.86 24.09
C GLU A 117 16.28 -11.78 22.58
N GLN A 118 16.53 -10.58 22.05
CA GLN A 118 16.93 -10.43 20.66
C GLN A 118 18.40 -10.80 20.50
N HIS A 119 18.62 -12.06 20.15
CA HIS A 119 19.94 -12.58 19.86
C HIS A 119 20.22 -12.49 18.36
N ASP A 120 21.26 -11.74 18.01
CA ASP A 120 21.68 -11.61 16.62
C ASP A 120 22.25 -12.92 16.09
N ILE A 121 22.15 -13.13 14.78
CA ILE A 121 22.79 -14.25 14.11
C ILE A 121 23.98 -13.68 13.34
N ALA A 122 25.17 -14.20 13.59
CA ALA A 122 26.36 -13.76 12.89
C ALA A 122 26.18 -13.96 11.37
N LEU A 123 26.45 -12.94 10.57
CA LEU A 123 26.36 -13.04 9.09
C LEU A 123 27.19 -14.21 8.55
N GLY A 124 28.36 -14.48 9.16
CA GLY A 124 29.20 -15.63 8.83
C GLY A 124 28.52 -16.98 9.03
N ALA A 125 27.61 -17.11 10.00
CA ALA A 125 26.81 -18.33 10.19
C ALA A 125 25.84 -18.54 9.01
N LEU A 126 25.14 -17.50 8.59
CA LEU A 126 24.22 -17.57 7.45
C LEU A 126 24.95 -17.83 6.12
N MET A 127 26.09 -17.17 5.89
CA MET A 127 26.92 -17.41 4.70
C MET A 127 27.47 -18.84 4.66
N ARG A 128 27.93 -19.35 5.82
CA ARG A 128 28.39 -20.74 5.93
C ARG A 128 27.25 -21.72 5.65
N LEU A 129 26.05 -21.46 6.15
CA LEU A 129 24.88 -22.28 5.86
C LEU A 129 24.56 -22.30 4.37
N ALA A 130 24.57 -21.13 3.71
CA ALA A 130 24.35 -21.03 2.27
C ALA A 130 25.38 -21.84 1.47
N GLN A 131 26.66 -21.73 1.82
CA GLN A 131 27.74 -22.50 1.19
C GLN A 131 27.55 -24.02 1.37
N LEU A 132 27.26 -24.48 2.60
CA LEU A 132 27.00 -25.89 2.86
C LEU A 132 25.80 -26.41 2.07
N LYS A 133 24.74 -25.61 1.96
CA LYS A 133 23.55 -26.00 1.21
C LYS A 133 23.86 -26.19 -0.27
N ILE A 134 24.62 -25.28 -0.89
CA ILE A 134 24.99 -25.36 -2.30
C ILE A 134 25.69 -26.69 -2.63
N HIS A 135 26.52 -27.21 -1.72
CA HIS A 135 27.25 -28.47 -1.95
C HIS A 135 26.40 -29.73 -1.78
N HIS A 136 25.33 -29.70 -0.97
CA HIS A 136 24.59 -30.91 -0.59
C HIS A 136 23.18 -31.00 -1.17
N THR A 137 22.51 -29.86 -1.36
CA THR A 137 21.13 -29.77 -1.83
C THR A 137 21.02 -28.52 -2.71
N PRO A 138 21.28 -28.63 -4.03
CA PRO A 138 21.24 -27.48 -4.92
C PRO A 138 19.85 -26.83 -4.89
N GLY A 139 19.82 -25.50 -4.77
CA GLY A 139 18.59 -24.73 -4.75
C GLY A 139 18.56 -23.62 -3.69
N PRO A 140 17.49 -22.82 -3.67
CA PRO A 140 17.34 -21.69 -2.76
C PRO A 140 17.26 -22.14 -1.31
N LEU A 141 17.72 -21.31 -0.36
CA LEU A 141 17.70 -21.65 1.07
C LEU A 141 16.27 -21.97 1.56
N LEU A 142 15.29 -21.19 1.10
CA LEU A 142 13.87 -21.32 1.43
C LEU A 142 13.06 -21.61 0.15
N PRO A 143 13.00 -22.88 -0.31
CA PRO A 143 12.40 -23.22 -1.60
C PRO A 143 10.88 -23.00 -1.67
N SER A 144 10.19 -23.00 -0.53
CA SER A 144 8.73 -22.85 -0.45
C SER A 144 8.27 -21.44 -0.05
N LEU A 145 9.20 -20.48 0.06
CA LEU A 145 8.90 -19.13 0.52
C LEU A 145 8.03 -18.38 -0.49
N LYS A 146 6.76 -18.16 -0.11
CA LYS A 146 5.78 -17.41 -0.91
C LYS A 146 5.75 -15.93 -0.56
N GLN A 147 6.06 -15.56 0.70
CA GLN A 147 5.97 -14.19 1.17
C GLN A 147 7.22 -13.77 1.94
N LEU A 148 7.80 -12.65 1.53
CA LEU A 148 8.90 -11.99 2.22
C LEU A 148 8.43 -10.62 2.74
N ARG A 149 8.61 -10.39 4.04
CA ARG A 149 8.38 -9.09 4.68
C ARG A 149 9.73 -8.56 5.15
N VAL A 150 10.09 -7.36 4.74
CA VAL A 150 11.29 -6.64 5.17
C VAL A 150 10.80 -5.43 5.97
N ILE A 151 10.99 -5.45 7.28
CA ILE A 151 10.39 -4.46 8.19
C ILE A 151 11.52 -3.76 8.94
N GLU A 152 11.72 -2.48 8.62
CA GLU A 152 12.68 -1.60 9.26
C GLU A 152 14.07 -2.28 9.42
N PRO A 153 14.67 -2.83 8.35
CA PRO A 153 15.88 -3.62 8.48
C PRO A 153 17.05 -2.75 8.94
N ASN A 154 17.88 -3.30 9.83
CA ASN A 154 19.21 -2.74 10.10
C ASN A 154 20.19 -3.11 8.97
N GLU A 155 21.38 -2.53 9.00
CA GLU A 155 22.40 -2.73 7.94
C GLU A 155 22.82 -4.20 7.80
N SER A 156 22.89 -4.95 8.91
CA SER A 156 23.24 -6.37 8.88
C SER A 156 22.12 -7.20 8.26
N SER A 157 20.86 -6.91 8.57
CA SER A 157 19.70 -7.63 8.02
C SER A 157 19.57 -7.43 6.52
N ILE A 158 19.75 -6.21 6.02
CA ILE A 158 19.56 -5.95 4.58
C ILE A 158 20.60 -6.69 3.71
N SER A 159 21.79 -6.92 4.25
CA SER A 159 22.82 -7.73 3.57
C SER A 159 22.41 -9.21 3.41
N GLN A 160 21.46 -9.69 4.21
CA GLN A 160 20.94 -11.07 4.16
C GLN A 160 19.89 -11.26 3.08
N LEU A 161 19.45 -10.21 2.39
CA LEU A 161 18.35 -10.30 1.40
C LEU A 161 18.63 -11.30 0.27
N SER A 162 19.90 -11.51 -0.06
CA SER A 162 20.32 -12.49 -1.06
C SER A 162 19.99 -13.95 -0.72
N LEU A 163 19.71 -14.25 0.55
CA LEU A 163 19.32 -15.60 1.00
C LEU A 163 17.87 -15.96 0.63
N PHE A 164 17.06 -14.96 0.25
CA PHE A 164 15.63 -15.12 -0.04
C PHE A 164 15.30 -15.21 -1.53
N PHE A 165 16.31 -15.32 -2.40
CA PHE A 165 16.05 -15.57 -3.83
C PHE A 165 15.45 -16.96 -4.02
N THR A 166 14.22 -17.00 -4.51
CA THR A 166 13.44 -18.23 -4.69
C THR A 166 12.32 -18.01 -5.70
N GLY A 167 12.20 -18.92 -6.67
CA GLY A 167 11.16 -18.83 -7.72
C GLY A 167 9.73 -19.03 -7.20
N SER A 168 9.56 -19.44 -5.94
CA SER A 168 8.26 -19.58 -5.28
C SER A 168 7.73 -18.28 -4.68
N LEU A 169 8.53 -17.21 -4.63
CA LEU A 169 8.11 -15.93 -4.07
C LEU A 169 6.97 -15.31 -4.88
N ARG A 170 5.93 -14.85 -4.19
CA ARG A 170 4.70 -14.24 -4.76
C ARG A 170 4.42 -12.86 -4.19
N THR A 171 4.82 -12.62 -2.94
CA THR A 171 4.57 -11.37 -2.23
C THR A 171 5.85 -10.83 -1.61
N LEU A 172 6.15 -9.56 -1.91
CA LEU A 172 7.21 -8.79 -1.27
C LEU A 172 6.59 -7.58 -0.57
N LYS A 173 6.84 -7.42 0.73
CA LYS A 173 6.49 -6.21 1.48
C LYS A 173 7.76 -5.63 2.09
N ALA A 174 8.11 -4.40 1.76
CA ALA A 174 9.30 -3.73 2.28
C ALA A 174 8.94 -2.37 2.89
N THR A 175 9.20 -2.19 4.18
CA THR A 175 8.80 -1.00 4.94
C THR A 175 10.01 -0.45 5.69
N GLY A 176 10.19 0.88 5.73
CA GLY A 176 11.24 1.52 6.52
C GLY A 176 12.67 1.18 6.08
N ILE A 177 12.93 1.03 4.77
CA ILE A 177 14.29 0.81 4.26
C ILE A 177 15.12 2.10 4.43
N PRO A 178 16.22 2.08 5.20
CA PRO A 178 17.06 3.26 5.42
C PRO A 178 17.63 3.84 4.11
N ASN A 179 17.76 5.17 4.04
CA ASN A 179 18.26 5.86 2.83
C ASN A 179 19.64 5.37 2.39
N ASN A 180 20.54 5.10 3.34
CA ASN A 180 21.89 4.60 3.07
C ASN A 180 21.92 3.14 2.56
N GLN A 181 20.79 2.42 2.64
CA GLN A 181 20.67 1.03 2.20
C GLN A 181 19.82 0.86 0.94
N GLN A 182 19.35 1.96 0.34
CA GLN A 182 18.55 1.92 -0.90
C GLN A 182 19.32 1.30 -2.08
N SER A 183 20.65 1.43 -2.16
CA SER A 183 21.47 0.81 -3.20
C SER A 183 21.54 -0.71 -3.08
N THR A 184 21.67 -1.22 -1.86
CA THR A 184 21.62 -2.65 -1.54
C THR A 184 20.23 -3.21 -1.88
N PHE A 185 19.17 -2.51 -1.47
CA PHE A 185 17.80 -2.90 -1.77
C PHE A 185 17.49 -2.88 -3.28
N LEU A 186 17.97 -1.86 -4.00
CA LEU A 186 17.87 -1.79 -5.46
C LEU A 186 18.52 -3.01 -6.13
N SER A 187 19.74 -3.37 -5.68
CA SER A 187 20.45 -4.53 -6.22
C SER A 187 19.66 -5.81 -5.97
N PHE A 188 19.09 -5.96 -4.77
CA PHE A 188 18.17 -7.05 -4.44
C PHE A 188 16.96 -7.09 -5.39
N LEU A 189 16.26 -5.97 -5.62
CA LEU A 189 15.09 -5.94 -6.51
C LEU A 189 15.45 -6.33 -7.96
N ILE A 190 16.59 -5.85 -8.47
CA ILE A 190 17.05 -6.17 -9.83
C ILE A 190 17.31 -7.67 -9.96
N THR A 191 18.01 -8.28 -9.00
CA THR A 191 18.27 -9.73 -9.01
C THR A 191 16.97 -10.52 -8.81
N LEU A 192 16.09 -10.06 -7.91
CA LEU A 192 14.83 -10.72 -7.60
C LEU A 192 13.91 -10.80 -8.83
N ALA A 193 13.91 -9.79 -9.71
CA ALA A 193 13.15 -9.83 -10.95
C ALA A 193 13.53 -11.03 -11.86
N GLY A 194 14.80 -11.44 -11.85
CA GLY A 194 15.26 -12.63 -12.58
C GLY A 194 14.98 -13.95 -11.83
N GLU A 195 15.13 -13.95 -10.51
CA GLU A 195 15.01 -15.16 -9.69
C GLU A 195 13.56 -15.51 -9.29
N ALA A 196 12.67 -14.52 -9.28
CA ALA A 196 11.26 -14.66 -8.91
C ALA A 196 10.33 -13.97 -9.93
N PRO A 197 10.31 -14.42 -11.21
CA PRO A 197 9.52 -13.77 -12.26
C PRO A 197 8.02 -13.80 -11.98
N LEU A 198 7.54 -14.77 -11.19
CA LEU A 198 6.13 -14.94 -10.82
C LEU A 198 5.70 -14.08 -9.61
N LEU A 199 6.54 -13.12 -9.18
CA LEU A 199 6.19 -12.20 -8.11
C LEU A 199 4.98 -11.35 -8.54
N SER A 200 3.87 -11.48 -7.81
CA SER A 200 2.58 -10.88 -8.19
C SER A 200 2.15 -9.71 -7.31
N SER A 201 2.77 -9.54 -6.14
CA SER A 201 2.40 -8.51 -5.18
C SER A 201 3.63 -7.82 -4.60
N ILE A 202 3.70 -6.49 -4.72
CA ILE A 202 4.74 -5.66 -4.11
C ILE A 202 4.06 -4.56 -3.28
N THR A 203 4.47 -4.43 -2.02
CA THR A 203 4.13 -3.29 -1.16
C THR A 203 5.42 -2.62 -0.71
N LEU A 204 5.61 -1.35 -1.03
CA LEU A 204 6.74 -0.54 -0.56
C LEU A 204 6.26 0.58 0.35
N GLY A 205 6.83 0.71 1.54
CA GLY A 205 6.66 1.86 2.43
C GLY A 205 6.00 1.57 3.79
N PRO A 206 5.97 2.54 4.71
CA PRO A 206 6.45 3.92 4.56
C PRO A 206 7.97 4.02 4.37
N GLY A 207 8.46 5.03 3.64
CA GLY A 207 9.88 5.29 3.45
C GLY A 207 10.26 5.96 2.12
N LEU A 208 11.43 6.60 2.08
CA LEU A 208 11.94 7.32 0.91
C LEU A 208 12.63 6.34 -0.06
N PHE A 209 11.85 5.69 -0.92
CA PHE A 209 12.40 4.90 -2.03
C PHE A 209 12.92 5.81 -3.14
N THR A 210 14.06 5.47 -3.73
CA THR A 210 14.58 6.20 -4.89
C THR A 210 13.80 5.85 -6.16
N ALA A 211 13.79 6.75 -7.16
CA ALA A 211 13.18 6.47 -8.47
C ALA A 211 13.74 5.20 -9.13
N ARG A 212 15.02 4.88 -8.87
CA ARG A 212 15.64 3.63 -9.34
C ARG A 212 15.01 2.39 -8.72
N CYS A 213 14.69 2.42 -7.42
CA CYS A 213 14.00 1.32 -6.73
C CYS A 213 12.59 1.13 -7.31
N LEU A 214 11.87 2.24 -7.52
CA LEU A 214 10.53 2.20 -8.12
C LEU A 214 10.56 1.63 -9.54
N ASN A 215 11.50 2.09 -10.38
CA ASN A 215 11.68 1.58 -11.74
C ASN A 215 12.11 0.10 -11.79
N ALA A 216 12.84 -0.39 -10.78
CA ALA A 216 13.15 -1.81 -10.69
C ALA A 216 11.90 -2.68 -10.48
N CYS A 217 10.85 -2.14 -9.83
CA CYS A 217 9.57 -2.83 -9.66
C CYS A 217 8.77 -2.98 -10.96
N LEU A 218 9.10 -2.21 -12.00
CA LEU A 218 8.46 -2.31 -13.32
C LEU A 218 8.96 -3.51 -14.13
N LYS A 219 9.99 -4.22 -13.65
CA LYS A 219 10.54 -5.42 -14.31
C LYS A 219 9.77 -6.70 -14.00
N PHE A 220 8.78 -6.66 -13.10
CA PHE A 220 7.98 -7.82 -12.73
C PHE A 220 6.74 -7.92 -13.64
N ASP A 221 6.85 -8.70 -14.71
CA ASP A 221 5.80 -8.81 -15.74
C ASP A 221 4.44 -9.33 -15.20
N HIS A 222 4.47 -10.10 -14.11
CA HIS A 222 3.29 -10.69 -13.47
C HIS A 222 2.76 -9.90 -12.28
N LEU A 223 3.19 -8.65 -12.11
CA LEU A 223 2.78 -7.81 -11.00
C LEU A 223 1.28 -7.46 -11.12
N ARG A 224 0.47 -8.01 -10.21
CA ARG A 224 -0.99 -7.79 -10.13
C ARG A 224 -1.39 -6.78 -9.08
N HIS A 225 -0.61 -6.68 -8.00
CA HIS A 225 -0.85 -5.77 -6.90
C HIS A 225 0.41 -4.96 -6.64
N PHE A 226 0.29 -3.64 -6.75
CA PHE A 226 1.38 -2.73 -6.42
C PHE A 226 0.87 -1.63 -5.48
N GLU A 227 1.48 -1.57 -4.31
CA GLU A 227 1.15 -0.61 -3.27
C GLU A 227 2.39 0.20 -2.90
N LEU A 228 2.27 1.53 -2.95
CA LEU A 228 3.28 2.49 -2.57
C LEU A 228 2.75 3.33 -1.41
N LEU A 229 3.40 3.22 -0.26
CA LEU A 229 3.04 3.93 0.97
C LEU A 229 4.07 5.03 1.24
N ASP A 230 3.61 6.28 1.25
CA ASP A 230 4.44 7.45 1.57
C ASP A 230 5.68 7.62 0.64
N ALA A 231 5.54 7.25 -0.64
CA ALA A 231 6.65 7.15 -1.60
C ALA A 231 7.01 8.48 -2.31
N ALA A 232 6.89 9.58 -1.58
CA ALA A 232 6.70 10.92 -2.08
C ALA A 232 7.74 11.53 -3.02
N SER A 233 9.03 11.28 -2.78
CA SER A 233 10.10 12.04 -3.44
C SER A 233 10.47 11.53 -4.83
N SER A 234 9.98 10.36 -5.22
CA SER A 234 10.44 9.65 -6.42
C SER A 234 9.35 9.40 -7.47
N ILE A 235 8.13 9.87 -7.21
CA ILE A 235 7.01 9.73 -8.14
C ILE A 235 7.03 10.92 -9.10
N ASP A 236 7.32 10.65 -10.36
CA ASP A 236 7.15 11.59 -11.45
C ASP A 236 6.12 11.07 -12.47
N PHE A 237 5.77 11.91 -13.44
CA PHE A 237 4.80 11.55 -14.48
C PHE A 237 5.25 10.33 -15.29
N TYR A 238 6.53 10.20 -15.60
CA TYR A 238 7.04 9.11 -16.43
C TYR A 238 6.93 7.76 -15.73
N PHE A 239 7.13 7.74 -14.41
CA PHE A 239 6.88 6.56 -13.60
C PHE A 239 5.40 6.15 -13.67
N LEU A 240 4.45 7.10 -13.61
CA LEU A 240 3.01 6.82 -13.70
C LEU A 240 2.60 6.27 -15.08
N VAL A 241 3.22 6.75 -16.14
CA VAL A 241 3.05 6.17 -17.48
C VAL A 241 3.59 4.75 -17.50
N ALA A 242 4.81 4.55 -17.00
CA ALA A 242 5.49 3.25 -17.07
C ALA A 242 4.76 2.16 -16.25
N ILE A 243 4.28 2.49 -15.06
CA ILE A 243 3.45 1.57 -14.26
C ILE A 243 2.09 1.28 -14.92
N GLY A 244 1.51 2.26 -15.63
CA GLY A 244 0.31 2.06 -16.43
C GLY A 244 0.50 1.00 -17.53
N GLY A 245 1.73 0.80 -18.00
CA GLY A 245 2.08 -0.21 -19.00
C GLY A 245 2.12 -1.66 -18.49
N LEU A 246 1.99 -1.89 -17.17
CA LEU A 246 2.01 -3.23 -16.60
C LEU A 246 0.74 -4.01 -16.95
N ARG A 247 0.91 -5.03 -17.78
CA ARG A 247 -0.21 -5.78 -18.39
C ARG A 247 -1.09 -6.50 -17.38
N ASP A 248 -0.52 -7.01 -16.30
CA ASP A 248 -1.25 -7.82 -15.31
C ASP A 248 -1.72 -7.02 -14.09
N LEU A 249 -1.48 -5.70 -14.04
CA LEU A 249 -1.75 -4.88 -12.85
C LEU A 249 -3.27 -4.69 -12.64
N GLU A 250 -3.79 -5.32 -11.59
CA GLU A 250 -5.21 -5.28 -11.21
C GLU A 250 -5.48 -4.32 -10.06
N THR A 251 -4.52 -4.12 -9.16
CA THR A 251 -4.65 -3.22 -8.00
C THR A 251 -3.45 -2.30 -7.92
N PHE A 252 -3.73 -1.00 -7.92
CA PHE A 252 -2.73 0.03 -7.69
C PHE A 252 -3.17 0.93 -6.54
N ILE A 253 -2.33 1.01 -5.50
CA ILE A 253 -2.55 1.84 -4.33
C ILE A 253 -1.36 2.78 -4.20
N LEU A 254 -1.63 4.08 -4.21
CA LEU A 254 -0.63 5.13 -4.11
C LEU A 254 -0.95 6.07 -2.96
N ASP A 255 -0.14 6.03 -1.91
CA ASP A 255 -0.10 7.04 -0.87
C ASP A 255 1.08 7.98 -1.12
N ALA A 256 0.75 9.15 -1.68
CA ALA A 256 1.66 10.22 -2.02
C ALA A 256 1.34 11.48 -1.19
N ARG A 257 0.89 11.31 0.07
CA ARG A 257 0.52 12.45 0.93
C ARG A 257 1.67 13.44 1.17
N THR A 258 2.89 12.94 1.32
CA THR A 258 4.07 13.79 1.51
C THR A 258 4.72 14.24 0.19
N ALA A 259 4.12 13.90 -0.97
CA ALA A 259 4.72 14.09 -2.30
C ALA A 259 4.55 15.50 -2.84
N THR A 260 5.64 16.04 -3.39
CA THR A 260 5.60 17.23 -4.24
C THR A 260 5.52 16.78 -5.70
N TYR A 261 4.32 16.46 -6.16
CA TYR A 261 4.11 16.10 -7.56
C TYR A 261 3.92 17.35 -8.42
N VAL A 262 4.68 17.43 -9.52
CA VAL A 262 4.57 18.48 -10.54
C VAL A 262 4.11 17.81 -11.83
N SER A 263 2.94 18.18 -12.32
CA SER A 263 2.45 17.68 -13.60
C SER A 263 3.27 18.33 -14.73
N PRO A 264 3.71 17.58 -15.75
CA PRO A 264 4.41 18.18 -16.90
C PRO A 264 3.57 19.22 -17.64
N ARG A 265 2.24 19.19 -17.46
CA ARG A 265 1.31 20.16 -18.07
C ARG A 265 1.28 21.51 -17.38
N SER A 266 1.79 21.63 -16.15
CA SER A 266 1.73 22.91 -15.42
C SER A 266 2.77 23.93 -15.86
N ASP A 267 3.82 23.50 -16.56
CA ASP A 267 4.93 24.37 -16.96
C ASP A 267 4.66 25.19 -18.22
N ASP A 268 3.55 24.93 -18.92
CA ASP A 268 3.05 25.78 -20.00
C ASP A 268 2.42 27.05 -19.42
N SER A 269 3.27 27.88 -18.79
CA SER A 269 2.91 29.17 -18.21
C SER A 269 2.17 30.02 -19.25
N PRO A 270 0.84 30.21 -19.11
CA PRO A 270 0.08 31.04 -20.01
C PRO A 270 0.14 32.45 -19.45
N SER A 271 1.23 33.16 -19.70
CA SER A 271 1.23 34.61 -19.50
C SER A 271 0.29 35.34 -20.48
N GLN A 272 -0.50 34.63 -21.33
CA GLN A 272 -1.43 35.25 -22.28
C GLN A 272 -2.72 34.49 -22.69
N ALA A 273 -3.13 33.39 -22.04
CA ALA A 273 -4.36 32.68 -22.46
C ALA A 273 -5.45 32.72 -21.38
N ASN A 274 -6.47 33.55 -21.61
CA ASN A 274 -7.70 33.62 -20.82
C ASN A 274 -8.45 32.28 -20.85
N SER A 275 -8.82 31.79 -19.67
CA SER A 275 -10.08 31.07 -19.43
C SER A 275 -10.46 29.95 -20.41
N ALA A 276 -9.53 29.06 -20.77
CA ALA A 276 -9.93 27.81 -21.40
C ALA A 276 -10.51 26.90 -20.31
N SER A 277 -11.81 26.66 -20.38
CA SER A 277 -12.49 25.54 -19.74
C SER A 277 -11.65 24.29 -19.95
N ILE A 278 -11.53 23.41 -18.93
CA ILE A 278 -11.09 22.04 -19.16
C ILE A 278 -12.10 21.45 -20.14
N GLY A 279 -11.79 21.52 -21.43
CA GLY A 279 -12.48 20.77 -22.45
C GLY A 279 -12.13 19.34 -22.15
N PHE A 280 -12.94 18.69 -21.32
CA PHE A 280 -12.95 17.24 -21.21
C PHE A 280 -12.97 16.73 -22.65
N PHE A 281 -11.86 16.13 -23.06
CA PHE A 281 -11.70 15.61 -24.40
C PHE A 281 -12.77 14.54 -24.56
N SER A 282 -13.88 14.91 -25.21
CA SER A 282 -14.84 13.94 -25.71
C SER A 282 -14.03 12.94 -26.56
N PRO A 283 -14.08 11.64 -26.27
CA PRO A 283 -13.35 10.66 -27.07
C PRO A 283 -13.96 10.68 -28.48
N SER A 284 -13.26 11.32 -29.40
CA SER A 284 -13.66 11.42 -30.80
C SER A 284 -13.75 10.00 -31.39
N PRO A 285 -14.88 9.60 -32.01
CA PRO A 285 -14.92 8.38 -32.79
C PRO A 285 -14.09 8.60 -34.07
N TYR A 286 -13.05 7.79 -34.24
CA TYR A 286 -12.13 7.77 -35.39
C TYR A 286 -12.73 8.23 -36.73
N PRO A 287 -12.04 9.10 -37.49
CA PRO A 287 -12.17 9.14 -38.93
C PRO A 287 -10.91 8.56 -39.60
N SER A 288 -11.17 7.63 -40.51
CA SER A 288 -10.21 7.04 -41.45
C SER A 288 -9.92 7.98 -42.63
N HIS A 289 -8.64 7.99 -43.06
CA HIS A 289 -8.06 8.49 -44.33
C HIS A 289 -7.86 10.00 -44.54
N LEU A 290 -6.60 10.44 -44.75
CA LEU A 290 -6.09 10.96 -46.03
C LEU A 290 -4.58 11.31 -46.01
N ASN A 291 -4.00 11.30 -47.21
CA ASN A 291 -2.58 11.30 -47.59
C ASN A 291 -1.84 12.66 -47.52
N SER A 292 -0.52 12.54 -47.34
CA SER A 292 0.63 13.29 -47.92
C SER A 292 0.65 14.83 -47.95
N VAL A 293 1.76 15.43 -47.51
CA VAL A 293 2.88 15.95 -48.35
C VAL A 293 3.89 16.63 -47.39
N PHE A 294 5.10 16.08 -47.28
CA PHE A 294 6.23 16.71 -46.58
C PHE A 294 7.15 17.41 -47.59
N GLY A 295 7.44 18.69 -47.34
CA GLY A 295 8.54 19.42 -47.95
C GLY A 295 9.64 19.66 -46.93
N SER A 296 10.85 19.17 -47.21
CA SER A 296 12.04 19.37 -46.37
C SER A 296 12.79 20.65 -46.78
N PRO A 297 13.29 21.47 -45.84
CA PRO A 297 14.32 22.44 -46.14
C PRO A 297 15.72 21.93 -45.76
N SER A 298 16.63 22.12 -46.69
CA SER A 298 18.07 21.85 -46.67
C SER A 298 18.87 22.83 -45.80
N PHE A 299 19.84 22.33 -45.02
CA PHE A 299 20.88 23.13 -44.36
C PHE A 299 22.19 23.13 -45.15
N PRO A 300 22.97 24.24 -45.13
CA PRO A 300 24.23 24.36 -45.86
C PRO A 300 25.44 23.86 -45.04
N PRO A 301 26.57 23.52 -45.69
CA PRO A 301 27.76 23.00 -45.02
C PRO A 301 28.65 24.16 -44.54
N GLN A 302 29.17 24.04 -43.31
CA GLN A 302 30.30 24.87 -42.87
C GLN A 302 31.62 24.12 -43.07
N GLY A 303 32.54 24.80 -43.75
CA GLY A 303 33.88 24.33 -44.07
C GLY A 303 34.90 24.51 -42.94
N PRO A 304 36.13 24.04 -43.16
CA PRO A 304 37.20 23.95 -42.16
C PRO A 304 38.20 25.10 -42.25
N LYS A 305 39.07 25.23 -41.21
CA LYS A 305 40.41 25.90 -41.12
C LYS A 305 40.56 26.53 -39.72
N SER A 306 41.67 26.52 -38.96
CA SER A 306 43.08 26.07 -39.07
C SER A 306 43.71 26.12 -37.64
N PRO A 307 44.99 26.45 -37.37
CA PRO A 307 46.03 25.46 -37.07
C PRO A 307 46.84 25.71 -35.76
N GLY A 308 47.55 24.67 -35.32
CA GLY A 308 49.01 24.75 -35.10
C GLY A 308 49.59 25.14 -33.73
N LEU A 309 50.61 24.34 -33.37
CA LEU A 309 51.81 24.62 -32.55
C LEU A 309 51.75 24.52 -31.02
N GLY A 310 52.63 23.66 -30.48
CA GLY A 310 53.10 23.76 -29.09
C GLY A 310 53.69 22.46 -28.53
N SER A 311 55.02 22.32 -28.60
CA SER A 311 55.81 21.14 -28.25
C SER A 311 56.11 20.98 -26.74
N LEU A 312 56.69 19.82 -26.40
CA LEU A 312 57.55 19.48 -25.25
C LEU A 312 56.88 19.15 -23.91
N PHE A 313 56.85 17.86 -23.55
CA PHE A 313 57.72 17.28 -22.51
C PHE A 313 57.55 15.76 -22.47
N GLY A 314 58.68 15.04 -22.42
CA GLY A 314 58.73 13.59 -22.38
C GLY A 314 58.63 13.03 -20.96
N ALA A 315 57.95 11.89 -20.84
CA ALA A 315 58.29 10.79 -19.95
C ALA A 315 57.43 9.58 -20.38
N GLN A 316 58.08 8.52 -20.86
CA GLN A 316 57.44 7.22 -21.06
C GLN A 316 57.16 6.58 -19.70
N PRO A 317 55.98 5.98 -19.53
CA PRO A 317 55.87 4.72 -18.80
C PRO A 317 55.21 3.62 -19.65
N ARG A 318 55.60 2.40 -19.31
CA ARG A 318 55.28 1.13 -19.98
C ARG A 318 53.78 0.92 -20.22
N SER A 319 53.49 0.38 -21.39
CA SER A 319 52.19 -0.09 -21.87
C SER A 319 51.52 -1.08 -20.91
N LEU A 320 50.33 -0.71 -20.42
CA LEU A 320 49.30 -1.63 -19.93
C LEU A 320 48.45 -2.12 -21.13
N PRO A 321 47.88 -3.34 -21.06
CA PRO A 321 46.96 -3.82 -22.09
C PRO A 321 45.66 -2.99 -22.08
N PRO A 322 44.98 -2.84 -23.24
CA PRO A 322 43.83 -1.96 -23.35
C PRO A 322 42.63 -2.54 -22.59
N ASN A 323 42.05 -1.71 -21.73
CA ASN A 323 40.70 -1.90 -21.20
C ASN A 323 39.69 -1.90 -22.36
N PRO A 324 38.65 -2.75 -22.34
CA PRO A 324 37.58 -2.69 -23.32
C PRO A 324 36.80 -1.38 -23.12
N THR A 325 36.96 -0.47 -24.08
CA THR A 325 36.14 0.73 -24.23
C THR A 325 34.71 0.27 -24.51
N CYS A 326 33.79 0.47 -23.57
CA CYS A 326 32.36 0.44 -23.85
C CYS A 326 32.06 1.56 -24.86
N GLU A 327 31.75 1.18 -26.10
CA GLU A 327 31.19 2.10 -27.08
C GLU A 327 29.82 2.61 -26.59
N PRO A 328 29.52 3.90 -26.76
CA PRO A 328 28.18 4.40 -26.50
C PRO A 328 27.24 3.80 -27.54
N ILE A 329 26.24 3.04 -27.08
CA ILE A 329 25.14 2.54 -27.91
C ILE A 329 24.40 3.75 -28.47
N ASN A 330 24.65 4.04 -29.75
CA ASN A 330 24.02 5.12 -30.48
C ASN A 330 22.65 4.65 -30.96
N VAL A 331 21.64 4.73 -30.10
CA VAL A 331 20.23 4.45 -30.44
C VAL A 331 19.65 5.69 -31.14
N HIS A 332 19.91 5.82 -32.44
CA HIS A 332 19.11 6.66 -33.32
C HIS A 332 18.27 5.76 -34.22
N SER A 333 17.09 5.37 -33.73
CA SER A 333 16.01 4.86 -34.57
C SER A 333 14.88 5.87 -34.55
N SER A 334 14.70 6.55 -35.67
CA SER A 334 13.56 7.40 -35.99
C SER A 334 12.39 6.50 -36.38
N SER A 335 11.67 5.99 -35.40
CA SER A 335 10.26 5.62 -35.55
C SER A 335 9.40 6.75 -35.00
N GLU A 336 8.27 7.01 -35.64
CA GLU A 336 7.23 7.92 -35.13
C GLU A 336 6.97 7.63 -33.64
N PRO A 337 6.65 8.65 -32.82
CA PRO A 337 6.46 8.45 -31.38
C PRO A 337 5.27 7.51 -31.20
N ASP A 338 5.60 6.23 -31.02
CA ASP A 338 4.66 5.16 -30.70
C ASP A 338 3.70 5.66 -29.63
N GLU A 339 2.40 5.49 -29.93
CA GLU A 339 1.27 5.73 -29.05
C GLU A 339 1.70 5.48 -27.60
N ILE A 340 1.63 6.49 -26.73
CA ILE A 340 2.06 6.39 -25.32
C ILE A 340 1.48 5.09 -24.70
N VAL A 341 2.30 4.02 -24.67
CA VAL A 341 1.92 2.60 -24.43
C VAL A 341 1.61 2.33 -22.95
N GLY A 342 1.70 3.34 -22.08
CA GLY A 342 1.55 3.19 -20.65
C GLY A 342 0.15 3.47 -20.12
N ARG A 343 -0.83 2.58 -20.36
CA ARG A 343 -2.22 2.78 -19.90
C ARG A 343 -2.76 1.60 -19.10
N PHE A 344 -3.34 1.87 -17.93
CA PHE A 344 -3.86 0.85 -17.02
C PHE A 344 -5.09 0.16 -17.63
N SER A 345 -4.88 -0.96 -18.33
CA SER A 345 -5.92 -1.65 -19.11
C SER A 345 -6.70 -2.72 -18.33
N ARG A 346 -6.13 -3.28 -17.27
CA ARG A 346 -6.74 -4.36 -16.45
C ARG A 346 -7.01 -3.98 -15.00
N LEU A 347 -6.88 -2.69 -14.68
CA LEU A 347 -6.99 -2.20 -13.32
C LEU A 347 -8.43 -2.34 -12.80
N LYS A 348 -8.60 -3.07 -11.70
CA LYS A 348 -9.87 -3.29 -11.01
C LYS A 348 -10.03 -2.40 -9.79
N ARG A 349 -8.91 -2.02 -9.17
CA ARG A 349 -8.86 -1.15 -8.00
C ARG A 349 -7.78 -0.09 -8.14
N LEU A 350 -8.18 1.16 -7.95
CA LEU A 350 -7.30 2.32 -7.89
C LEU A 350 -7.56 3.06 -6.59
N ASP A 351 -6.55 3.20 -5.73
CA ASP A 351 -6.63 4.07 -4.55
C ASP A 351 -5.48 5.09 -4.59
N ILE A 352 -5.80 6.39 -4.59
CA ILE A 352 -4.82 7.47 -4.67
C ILE A 352 -5.02 8.42 -3.50
N ILE A 353 -3.92 8.74 -2.81
CA ILE A 353 -3.85 9.81 -1.80
C ILE A 353 -2.78 10.77 -2.27
N GLY A 354 -3.13 12.02 -2.60
CA GLY A 354 -2.13 12.98 -3.10
C GLY A 354 -2.73 14.31 -3.57
N SER A 355 -1.92 15.10 -4.26
CA SER A 355 -2.33 16.40 -4.79
C SER A 355 -3.29 16.26 -5.98
N LEU A 356 -4.08 17.30 -6.26
CA LEU A 356 -5.00 17.29 -7.39
C LEU A 356 -4.31 17.00 -8.75
N PRO A 357 -3.15 17.58 -9.09
CA PRO A 357 -2.48 17.26 -10.36
C PRO A 357 -2.13 15.77 -10.50
N LEU A 358 -1.68 15.13 -9.42
CA LEU A 358 -1.39 13.70 -9.41
C LEU A 358 -2.65 12.86 -9.64
N ILE A 359 -3.75 13.21 -8.97
CA ILE A 359 -5.03 12.53 -9.11
C ILE A 359 -5.55 12.66 -10.55
N CYS A 360 -5.48 13.86 -11.15
CA CYS A 360 -5.88 14.08 -12.54
C CYS A 360 -5.04 13.27 -13.52
N ASP A 361 -3.71 13.32 -13.41
CA ASP A 361 -2.83 12.59 -14.32
C ASP A 361 -3.08 11.09 -14.23
N LEU A 362 -3.14 10.51 -13.02
CA LEU A 362 -3.46 9.08 -12.86
C LEU A 362 -4.83 8.72 -13.42
N TYR A 363 -5.85 9.53 -13.11
CA TYR A 363 -7.20 9.31 -13.61
C TYR A 363 -7.26 9.23 -15.13
N GLU A 364 -6.56 10.13 -15.83
CA GLU A 364 -6.52 10.13 -17.28
C GLU A 364 -5.86 8.86 -17.86
N HIS A 365 -4.84 8.31 -17.19
CA HIS A 365 -4.14 7.11 -17.63
C HIS A 365 -4.91 5.80 -17.42
N VAL A 366 -6.01 5.80 -16.64
CA VAL A 366 -6.79 4.57 -16.39
C VAL A 366 -7.81 4.29 -17.47
N ILE A 367 -7.45 3.50 -18.47
CA ILE A 367 -8.39 3.09 -19.55
C ILE A 367 -9.19 1.82 -19.24
N SER A 368 -8.96 1.18 -18.10
CA SER A 368 -9.64 -0.06 -17.72
C SER A 368 -11.15 0.14 -17.73
N ALA A 369 -11.86 -0.72 -18.46
CA ALA A 369 -13.32 -0.76 -18.43
C ALA A 369 -13.84 -1.44 -17.15
N ASP A 370 -13.01 -2.26 -16.50
CA ASP A 370 -13.40 -3.11 -15.38
C ASP A 370 -13.08 -2.50 -14.01
N LEU A 371 -12.89 -1.17 -13.93
CA LEU A 371 -12.60 -0.53 -12.66
C LEU A 371 -13.80 -0.65 -11.72
N GLY A 372 -13.64 -1.46 -10.67
CA GLY A 372 -14.68 -1.76 -9.70
C GLY A 372 -14.58 -0.94 -8.42
N ARG A 373 -13.38 -0.49 -8.05
CA ARG A 373 -13.15 0.32 -6.85
C ARG A 373 -12.25 1.51 -7.15
N LEU A 374 -12.72 2.70 -6.76
CA LEU A 374 -12.02 3.96 -6.90
C LEU A 374 -11.92 4.67 -5.55
N GLY A 375 -10.71 4.82 -5.03
CA GLY A 375 -10.40 5.66 -3.89
C GLY A 375 -9.61 6.89 -4.32
N MET A 376 -10.08 8.07 -3.96
CA MET A 376 -9.37 9.33 -4.18
C MET A 376 -9.39 10.16 -2.90
N THR A 377 -8.21 10.51 -2.39
CA THR A 377 -8.02 11.37 -1.23
C THR A 377 -7.24 12.60 -1.63
N LEU A 378 -7.90 13.76 -1.62
CA LEU A 378 -7.26 15.04 -1.94
C LEU A 378 -6.41 15.49 -0.75
N VAL A 379 -5.12 15.70 -0.99
CA VAL A 379 -4.18 16.26 -0.01
C VAL A 379 -3.95 17.73 -0.35
N GLN A 380 -4.35 18.61 0.56
CA GLN A 380 -4.17 20.05 0.44
C GLN A 380 -2.98 20.51 1.29
N ASN A 381 -1.95 20.97 0.60
CA ASN A 381 -0.78 21.56 1.23
C ASN A 381 -1.01 23.06 1.43
N SER A 382 -0.95 23.51 2.68
CA SER A 382 -0.96 24.94 3.00
C SER A 382 0.19 25.64 2.25
N PRO A 383 -0.04 26.79 1.58
CA PRO A 383 1.02 27.50 0.89
C PRO A 383 2.14 27.83 1.87
N SER A 384 3.37 27.39 1.54
CA SER A 384 4.55 27.59 2.38
C SER A 384 4.67 29.05 2.81
N GLU A 385 4.88 29.29 4.11
CA GLU A 385 4.94 30.62 4.72
C GLU A 385 5.94 31.57 4.05
N ALA A 386 6.92 31.03 3.34
CA ALA A 386 7.89 31.78 2.54
C ALA A 386 7.24 32.76 1.53
N GLN A 387 5.98 32.54 1.13
CA GLN A 387 5.25 33.44 0.23
C GLN A 387 4.47 34.57 0.94
N LYS A 388 4.27 34.52 2.26
CA LYS A 388 3.43 35.51 2.99
C LYS A 388 4.09 36.89 3.17
N GLY A 389 5.40 37.01 2.98
CA GLY A 389 6.15 38.25 3.28
C GLY A 389 5.85 39.47 2.40
N LYS A 390 5.12 39.34 1.27
CA LYS A 390 4.97 40.44 0.29
C LYS A 390 3.53 40.93 0.05
N ALA A 391 2.50 40.29 0.61
CA ALA A 391 1.10 40.62 0.29
C ALA A 391 0.43 41.52 1.36
N LYS A 392 0.90 42.77 1.51
CA LYS A 392 0.19 43.82 2.27
C LYS A 392 -0.64 44.70 1.32
N LYS A 393 -1.83 44.24 0.93
CA LYS A 393 -3.02 45.05 0.57
C LYS A 393 -4.14 44.13 0.08
N ALA A 394 -5.19 44.00 0.88
CA ALA A 394 -6.35 43.15 0.60
C ALA A 394 -7.20 43.76 -0.53
N LEU A 395 -7.22 43.09 -1.68
CA LEU A 395 -8.22 43.26 -2.75
C LEU A 395 -9.36 42.24 -2.55
N PRO A 396 -10.56 42.47 -3.13
CA PRO A 396 -11.73 41.62 -2.91
C PRO A 396 -11.51 40.18 -3.37
N SER A 397 -12.10 39.25 -2.60
CA SER A 397 -11.88 37.81 -2.60
C SER A 397 -12.21 37.16 -3.94
N THR A 398 -11.20 37.00 -4.79
CA THR A 398 -11.25 35.94 -5.80
C THR A 398 -11.49 34.60 -5.09
N PRO A 399 -12.33 33.70 -5.65
CA PRO A 399 -12.51 32.36 -5.09
C PRO A 399 -11.15 31.77 -4.85
N SER A 400 -10.95 31.25 -3.64
CA SER A 400 -9.62 30.85 -3.22
C SER A 400 -9.13 29.76 -4.18
N LYS A 401 -7.81 29.69 -4.39
CA LYS A 401 -7.22 28.63 -5.21
C LYS A 401 -7.70 27.23 -4.77
N ILE A 402 -7.93 27.08 -3.47
CA ILE A 402 -8.45 25.89 -2.81
C ILE A 402 -9.86 25.55 -3.30
N ASP A 403 -10.79 26.50 -3.37
CA ASP A 403 -12.16 26.25 -3.84
C ASP A 403 -12.17 25.71 -5.27
N LYS A 404 -11.31 26.28 -6.14
CA LYS A 404 -11.16 25.80 -7.52
C LYS A 404 -10.60 24.38 -7.59
N GLU A 405 -9.63 24.03 -6.75
CA GLU A 405 -9.08 22.67 -6.69
C GLU A 405 -10.14 21.67 -6.21
N ILE A 406 -10.96 22.06 -5.23
CA ILE A 406 -12.08 21.26 -4.73
C ILE A 406 -13.14 21.05 -5.83
N ASP A 407 -13.53 22.11 -6.55
CA ASP A 407 -14.50 22.03 -7.65
C ASP A 407 -14.01 21.10 -8.77
N LEU A 408 -12.72 21.19 -9.11
CA LEU A 408 -12.09 20.30 -10.10
C LEU A 408 -12.05 18.85 -9.64
N PHE A 409 -11.68 18.61 -8.37
CA PHE A 409 -11.71 17.29 -7.77
C PHE A 409 -13.10 16.65 -7.88
N PHE A 410 -14.17 17.38 -7.54
CA PHE A 410 -15.51 16.84 -7.62
C PHE A 410 -16.07 16.72 -9.04
N SER A 411 -15.61 17.57 -9.96
CA SER A 411 -15.89 17.41 -11.39
C SER A 411 -15.31 16.10 -11.92
N LEU A 412 -14.12 15.72 -11.46
CA LEU A 412 -13.48 14.44 -11.78
C LEU A 412 -14.29 13.25 -11.27
N ILE A 413 -14.75 13.31 -10.00
CA ILE A 413 -15.60 12.26 -9.42
C ILE A 413 -16.90 12.11 -10.19
N LYS A 414 -17.54 13.23 -10.54
CA LYS A 414 -18.77 13.22 -11.34
C LYS A 414 -18.55 12.53 -12.69
N HIS A 415 -17.52 12.92 -13.43
CA HIS A 415 -17.16 12.30 -14.71
C HIS A 415 -16.81 10.80 -14.55
N ALA A 416 -16.14 10.41 -13.47
CA ALA A 416 -15.85 9.00 -13.18
C ALA A 416 -17.11 8.15 -13.03
N VAL A 417 -18.10 8.67 -12.30
CA VAL A 417 -19.33 7.97 -11.95
C VAL A 417 -20.34 7.98 -13.09
N GLU A 418 -20.54 9.11 -13.76
CA GLU A 418 -21.56 9.25 -14.81
C GLU A 418 -21.10 8.76 -16.18
N GLU A 419 -19.83 9.01 -16.54
CA GLU A 419 -19.37 8.83 -17.92
C GLU A 419 -18.39 7.66 -18.05
N ARG A 420 -17.44 7.52 -17.11
CA ARG A 420 -16.33 6.57 -17.29
C ARG A 420 -16.62 5.16 -16.81
N TRP A 421 -17.20 4.99 -15.63
CA TRP A 421 -17.47 3.68 -15.02
C TRP A 421 -18.90 3.52 -14.46
N PRO A 422 -19.95 3.93 -15.21
CA PRO A 422 -21.32 3.94 -14.69
C PRO A 422 -21.88 2.55 -14.32
N LEU A 423 -21.30 1.47 -14.85
CA LEU A 423 -21.80 0.10 -14.63
C LEU A 423 -20.88 -0.76 -13.79
N THR A 424 -19.58 -0.44 -13.74
CA THR A 424 -18.58 -1.28 -13.08
C THR A 424 -18.21 -0.78 -11.69
N LEU A 425 -18.38 0.51 -11.42
CA LEU A 425 -17.95 1.14 -10.18
C LEU A 425 -18.83 0.72 -9.00
N ARG A 426 -18.33 -0.23 -8.19
CA ARG A 426 -19.00 -0.78 -7.02
C ARG A 426 -18.52 -0.17 -5.71
N GLY A 427 -17.35 0.45 -5.69
CA GLY A 427 -16.78 1.03 -4.48
C GLY A 427 -16.19 2.41 -4.73
N VAL A 428 -16.61 3.40 -3.96
CA VAL A 428 -16.02 4.74 -3.97
C VAL A 428 -15.54 5.13 -2.58
N ARG A 429 -14.28 5.55 -2.48
CA ARG A 429 -13.71 6.16 -1.28
C ARG A 429 -13.28 7.59 -1.58
N LEU A 430 -13.88 8.57 -0.92
CA LEU A 430 -13.52 9.98 -1.00
C LEU A 430 -12.85 10.42 0.29
N GLY A 431 -11.61 10.86 0.18
CA GLY A 431 -10.84 11.39 1.30
C GLY A 431 -10.49 12.87 1.11
N HIS A 432 -10.28 13.57 2.21
CA HIS A 432 -9.62 14.87 2.23
C HIS A 432 -8.67 14.95 3.42
N ILE A 433 -7.45 15.36 3.16
CA ILE A 433 -6.41 15.55 4.16
C ILE A 433 -5.92 16.98 4.02
N GLN A 434 -6.00 17.73 5.10
CA GLN A 434 -5.49 19.09 5.16
C GLN A 434 -4.31 19.13 6.13
N GLU A 435 -3.10 19.31 5.60
CA GLU A 435 -1.89 19.40 6.41
C GLU A 435 -1.76 20.83 6.96
N TYR A 436 -2.15 21.00 8.23
CA TYR A 436 -1.90 22.24 8.98
C TYR A 436 -0.63 22.10 9.80
N ARG A 437 0.32 23.02 9.58
CA ARG A 437 1.58 23.02 10.33
C ARG A 437 1.49 23.75 11.67
N ASP A 438 0.62 24.76 11.84
CA ASP A 438 0.82 25.74 12.93
C ASP A 438 -0.44 26.41 13.53
N CYS A 439 -1.57 25.73 13.71
CA CYS A 439 -2.72 26.37 14.39
C CYS A 439 -3.40 25.49 15.44
N ASN A 440 -3.55 26.03 16.65
CA ASN A 440 -4.28 25.44 17.78
C ASN A 440 -5.80 25.28 17.53
N SER A 441 -6.30 25.68 16.35
CA SER A 441 -7.69 25.49 15.96
C SER A 441 -7.81 24.23 15.11
N ASP A 442 -8.71 23.34 15.49
CA ASP A 442 -9.09 22.22 14.62
C ASP A 442 -9.57 22.78 13.28
N PRO A 443 -8.96 22.36 12.17
CA PRO A 443 -9.35 22.89 10.88
C PRO A 443 -10.77 22.48 10.54
N ILE A 444 -11.53 23.43 10.00
CA ILE A 444 -12.88 23.15 9.48
C ILE A 444 -12.69 22.35 8.19
N PRO A 445 -13.10 21.08 8.13
CA PRO A 445 -12.91 20.29 6.92
C PRO A 445 -13.79 20.82 5.79
N ALA A 446 -13.26 20.78 4.56
CA ALA A 446 -13.98 21.21 3.37
C ALA A 446 -15.31 20.46 3.22
N ALA A 447 -16.32 21.14 2.66
CA ALA A 447 -17.64 20.55 2.45
C ALA A 447 -17.67 19.75 1.15
N LEU A 448 -18.26 18.54 1.21
CA LEU A 448 -18.61 17.75 0.04
C LEU A 448 -19.80 18.41 -0.68
N PRO A 449 -19.71 18.74 -1.98
CA PRO A 449 -20.86 19.25 -2.72
C PRO A 449 -22.02 18.26 -2.68
N PHE A 450 -23.18 18.78 -2.30
CA PHE A 450 -24.39 17.97 -2.14
C PHE A 450 -24.75 17.21 -3.42
N THR A 451 -24.59 17.85 -4.58
CA THR A 451 -24.81 17.24 -5.90
C THR A 451 -23.96 15.99 -6.13
N THR A 452 -22.71 16.00 -5.68
CA THR A 452 -21.80 14.85 -5.81
C THR A 452 -22.20 13.74 -4.85
N PHE A 453 -22.61 14.09 -3.63
CA PHE A 453 -23.12 13.12 -2.67
C PHE A 453 -24.38 12.42 -3.18
N THR A 454 -25.37 13.18 -3.63
CA THR A 454 -26.61 12.63 -4.21
C THR A 454 -26.33 11.76 -5.44
N LEU A 455 -25.37 12.15 -6.28
CA LEU A 455 -24.94 11.37 -7.43
C LEU A 455 -24.42 9.98 -7.02
N LEU A 456 -23.52 9.92 -6.03
CA LEU A 456 -22.96 8.66 -5.54
C LEU A 456 -24.02 7.75 -4.94
N LEU A 457 -25.00 8.32 -4.23
CA LEU A 457 -26.13 7.59 -3.66
C LEU A 457 -27.14 7.09 -4.69
N LYS A 458 -27.13 7.62 -5.91
CA LYS A 458 -28.02 7.16 -7.00
C LYS A 458 -27.35 6.13 -7.91
N HIS A 459 -26.09 5.79 -7.66
CA HIS A 459 -25.35 4.87 -8.50
C HIS A 459 -25.76 3.41 -8.20
N GLU A 460 -26.46 2.77 -9.15
CA GLU A 460 -27.12 1.47 -8.95
C GLU A 460 -26.16 0.33 -8.58
N ALA A 461 -24.94 0.35 -9.12
CA ALA A 461 -23.93 -0.67 -8.87
C ALA A 461 -23.15 -0.45 -7.55
N MET A 462 -23.42 0.63 -6.81
CA MET A 462 -22.66 0.98 -5.60
C MET A 462 -22.90 -0.05 -4.48
N GLU A 463 -21.81 -0.67 -4.03
CA GLU A 463 -21.76 -1.62 -2.91
C GLU A 463 -21.02 -1.01 -1.70
N ASN A 464 -20.07 -0.09 -1.92
CA ASN A 464 -19.28 0.51 -0.85
C ASN A 464 -19.10 2.02 -1.07
N LEU A 465 -19.54 2.83 -0.11
CA LEU A 465 -19.32 4.27 -0.09
C LEU A 465 -18.58 4.66 1.18
N GLU A 466 -17.38 5.22 1.03
CA GLU A 466 -16.55 5.67 2.15
C GLU A 466 -16.21 7.16 1.96
N ILE A 467 -16.48 8.00 2.95
CA ILE A 467 -16.21 9.44 2.91
C ILE A 467 -15.48 9.84 4.20
N ALA A 468 -14.26 10.35 4.08
CA ALA A 468 -13.40 10.71 5.20
C ALA A 468 -12.78 12.10 5.03
N GLY A 469 -12.69 12.88 6.11
CA GLY A 469 -12.04 14.21 6.11
C GLY A 469 -12.81 15.31 5.37
N TRP A 470 -14.02 15.02 4.89
CA TRP A 470 -14.98 15.98 4.35
C TRP A 470 -16.06 16.29 5.39
N THR A 471 -16.68 17.46 5.33
CA THR A 471 -17.96 17.74 6.01
C THR A 471 -19.11 17.48 5.04
N LEU A 472 -20.24 16.99 5.55
CA LEU A 472 -21.45 16.92 4.73
C LEU A 472 -22.16 18.27 4.78
N PRO A 473 -22.65 18.78 3.65
CA PRO A 473 -23.27 20.09 3.58
C PRO A 473 -24.57 20.04 4.37
N TYR A 474 -24.62 20.78 5.48
CA TYR A 474 -25.85 21.01 6.21
C TYR A 474 -26.37 22.38 5.81
N ASN A 475 -27.47 22.39 5.08
CA ASN A 475 -28.25 23.60 4.88
C ASN A 475 -29.50 23.46 5.74
N SER A 476 -29.64 24.31 6.76
CA SER A 476 -30.80 24.31 7.67
C SER A 476 -32.14 24.48 6.97
N GLU A 477 -32.14 25.00 5.72
CA GLU A 477 -33.33 25.16 4.89
C GLU A 477 -33.62 23.94 3.99
N LYS A 478 -32.66 23.02 3.83
CA LYS A 478 -32.81 21.82 2.99
C LYS A 478 -32.94 20.56 3.85
N LYS A 479 -33.47 19.50 3.24
CA LYS A 479 -33.55 18.16 3.83
C LYS A 479 -32.16 17.71 4.32
N HIS A 480 -32.14 16.93 5.40
CA HIS A 480 -30.90 16.37 5.92
C HIS A 480 -30.28 15.47 4.83
N PRO A 481 -28.94 15.42 4.65
CA PRO A 481 -28.33 14.52 3.65
C PRO A 481 -28.76 13.05 3.81
N ILE A 482 -29.07 12.65 5.04
CA ILE A 482 -29.65 11.33 5.34
C ILE A 482 -31.01 11.15 4.69
N ASP A 483 -31.86 12.17 4.64
CA ASP A 483 -33.19 12.02 4.04
C ASP A 483 -33.08 11.64 2.57
N GLU A 484 -32.06 12.15 1.86
CA GLU A 484 -31.77 11.71 0.48
C GLU A 484 -31.23 10.28 0.42
N ILE A 485 -30.37 9.88 1.36
CA ILE A 485 -29.92 8.50 1.50
C ILE A 485 -31.14 7.58 1.62
N LEU A 486 -32.11 7.96 2.44
CA LEU A 486 -33.34 7.20 2.66
C LEU A 486 -34.24 7.14 1.41
N GLU A 487 -34.26 8.21 0.61
CA GLU A 487 -35.02 8.27 -0.65
C GLU A 487 -34.39 7.46 -1.78
N ALA A 488 -33.05 7.34 -1.81
CA ALA A 488 -32.35 6.67 -2.91
C ALA A 488 -32.52 5.14 -2.92
N ALA A 489 -32.67 4.52 -1.73
CA ALA A 489 -32.89 3.09 -1.55
C ALA A 489 -31.99 2.18 -2.42
N LEU A 490 -30.69 2.11 -2.10
CA LEU A 490 -29.73 1.26 -2.81
C LEU A 490 -29.67 -0.15 -2.20
N PRO A 491 -30.36 -1.16 -2.75
CA PRO A 491 -30.47 -2.48 -2.12
C PRO A 491 -29.15 -3.28 -2.10
N ASN A 492 -28.12 -2.82 -2.81
CA ASN A 492 -26.81 -3.48 -2.91
C ASN A 492 -25.73 -2.88 -2.01
N LEU A 493 -26.04 -1.79 -1.30
CA LEU A 493 -25.06 -1.08 -0.49
C LEU A 493 -24.74 -1.88 0.79
N ASN A 494 -23.49 -2.32 0.90
CA ASN A 494 -22.99 -3.15 2.00
C ASN A 494 -22.19 -2.33 3.01
N THR A 495 -21.56 -1.25 2.56
CA THR A 495 -20.73 -0.37 3.41
C THR A 495 -21.11 1.08 3.17
N ILE A 496 -21.45 1.79 4.25
CA ILE A 496 -21.68 3.23 4.25
C ILE A 496 -20.83 3.85 5.35
N HIS A 497 -19.75 4.52 4.98
CA HIS A 497 -18.95 5.29 5.92
C HIS A 497 -19.07 6.78 5.64
N LEU A 498 -19.79 7.47 6.51
CA LEU A 498 -19.93 8.91 6.49
C LEU A 498 -18.89 9.56 7.41
N PRO A 499 -18.57 10.84 7.18
CA PRO A 499 -17.67 11.58 8.05
C PRO A 499 -18.18 11.61 9.48
N ILE A 500 -17.26 11.47 10.44
CA ILE A 500 -17.54 11.59 11.86
C ILE A 500 -16.87 12.86 12.36
N GLY A 501 -17.67 13.75 12.95
CA GLY A 501 -17.23 15.04 13.45
C GLY A 501 -17.40 16.18 12.44
N GLY A 502 -16.99 17.38 12.87
CA GLY A 502 -17.22 18.63 12.14
C GLY A 502 -18.55 19.30 12.51
N PRO A 503 -18.91 20.40 11.83
CA PRO A 503 -20.14 21.15 12.09
C PRO A 503 -21.41 20.46 11.58
N THR A 504 -21.29 19.34 10.87
CA THR A 504 -22.45 18.61 10.36
C THR A 504 -23.20 17.95 11.53
N PRO A 505 -24.51 18.17 11.69
CA PRO A 505 -25.30 17.42 12.65
C PRO A 505 -25.18 15.92 12.32
N GLY A 506 -24.96 15.12 13.35
CA GLY A 506 -24.94 13.67 13.20
C GLY A 506 -26.32 13.11 12.86
N ILE A 507 -26.40 11.80 12.75
CA ILE A 507 -27.66 11.08 12.57
C ILE A 507 -28.41 11.02 13.90
N GLN A 508 -29.73 11.03 13.84
CA GLN A 508 -30.58 10.74 14.99
C GLN A 508 -30.80 9.22 15.09
N PHE A 509 -30.97 8.69 16.30
CA PHE A 509 -31.25 7.26 16.49
C PHE A 509 -32.52 6.81 15.78
N ALA A 510 -33.54 7.67 15.69
CA ALA A 510 -34.75 7.38 14.92
C ALA A 510 -34.45 7.18 13.42
N GLN A 511 -33.41 7.83 12.88
CA GLN A 511 -33.02 7.68 11.47
C GLN A 511 -32.41 6.31 11.15
N LEU A 512 -31.84 5.61 12.13
CA LEU A 512 -31.31 4.25 11.94
C LEU A 512 -32.38 3.27 11.47
N LEU A 513 -33.63 3.42 11.95
CA LEU A 513 -34.76 2.58 11.50
C LEU A 513 -35.01 2.74 10.00
N PHE A 514 -34.90 3.94 9.48
CA PHE A 514 -35.06 4.18 8.05
C PHE A 514 -33.87 3.67 7.25
N ILE A 515 -32.64 3.82 7.76
CA ILE A 515 -31.42 3.29 7.13
C ILE A 515 -31.52 1.78 6.97
N ILE A 516 -31.92 1.07 8.03
CA ILE A 516 -32.13 -0.39 8.02
C ILE A 516 -33.12 -0.84 6.94
N ARG A 517 -34.20 -0.07 6.76
CA ARG A 517 -35.23 -0.37 5.75
C ARG A 517 -34.72 -0.08 4.34
N ALA A 518 -33.95 0.98 4.16
CA ALA A 518 -33.40 1.38 2.87
C ALA A 518 -32.25 0.48 2.40
N PHE A 519 -31.45 -0.08 3.33
CA PHE A 519 -30.23 -0.85 3.01
C PHE A 519 -30.22 -2.23 3.68
N PRO A 520 -31.07 -3.17 3.26
CA PRO A 520 -31.21 -4.47 3.94
C PRO A 520 -29.93 -5.34 3.93
N LYS A 521 -28.96 -5.04 3.06
CA LYS A 521 -27.67 -5.75 2.96
C LYS A 521 -26.53 -5.05 3.69
N LEU A 522 -26.79 -3.95 4.39
CA LEU A 522 -25.74 -3.14 5.02
C LEU A 522 -25.02 -3.95 6.11
N VAL A 523 -23.72 -4.15 5.93
CA VAL A 523 -22.84 -4.90 6.83
C VAL A 523 -22.07 -3.96 7.75
N SER A 524 -21.66 -2.80 7.24
CA SER A 524 -20.88 -1.81 7.97
C SER A 524 -21.44 -0.40 7.80
N LEU A 525 -21.66 0.28 8.94
CA LEU A 525 -22.14 1.66 9.00
C LEU A 525 -21.17 2.48 9.85
N GLN A 526 -20.68 3.60 9.31
CA GLN A 526 -19.95 4.60 10.06
C GLN A 526 -20.69 5.94 9.97
N CYS A 527 -20.99 6.55 11.12
CA CYS A 527 -21.70 7.82 11.18
C CYS A 527 -21.56 8.54 12.54
N GLY A 528 -21.63 9.86 12.54
CA GLY A 528 -21.73 10.66 13.77
C GLY A 528 -23.17 10.69 14.29
N PHE A 529 -23.38 10.85 15.60
CA PHE A 529 -24.70 11.04 16.21
C PHE A 529 -24.87 12.46 16.76
N GLU A 530 -26.00 13.12 16.48
CA GLU A 530 -26.24 14.52 16.87
C GLU A 530 -26.53 14.65 18.37
N GLN A 531 -27.43 13.83 18.92
CA GLN A 531 -27.82 13.85 20.33
C GLN A 531 -28.30 12.47 20.80
N PRO A 532 -27.52 11.72 21.61
CA PRO A 532 -27.94 10.42 22.13
C PRO A 532 -29.12 10.51 23.11
N GLY A 533 -29.46 11.71 23.58
CA GLY A 533 -30.59 11.95 24.48
C GLY A 533 -31.97 11.69 23.87
N THR A 534 -32.09 11.68 22.53
CA THR A 534 -33.35 11.47 21.80
C THR A 534 -33.55 10.03 21.33
N CYS A 535 -32.82 9.07 21.91
CA CYS A 535 -32.97 7.65 21.59
C CYS A 535 -34.46 7.24 21.75
N PRO A 536 -35.13 6.80 20.67
CA PRO A 536 -36.54 6.45 20.73
C PRO A 536 -36.75 5.25 21.64
N ILE A 537 -37.92 5.18 22.27
CA ILE A 537 -38.32 4.01 23.04
C ILE A 537 -38.46 2.85 22.05
N PRO A 538 -37.80 1.70 22.28
CA PRO A 538 -37.98 0.52 21.45
C PRO A 538 -39.47 0.22 21.26
N PRO A 539 -39.96 -0.04 20.03
CA PRO A 539 -41.35 -0.45 19.85
C PRO A 539 -41.62 -1.69 20.71
N ILE A 540 -42.79 -1.69 21.38
CA ILE A 540 -43.19 -2.74 22.32
C ILE A 540 -43.27 -4.11 21.61
N HIS A 541 -43.48 -4.11 20.30
CA HIS A 541 -43.55 -5.30 19.47
C HIS A 541 -42.30 -5.41 18.59
N ALA A 542 -41.36 -6.27 19.01
CA ALA A 542 -40.16 -6.62 18.25
C ALA A 542 -40.44 -7.30 16.89
N THR A 543 -41.70 -7.64 16.60
CA THR A 543 -42.13 -8.31 15.36
C THR A 543 -42.11 -7.40 14.14
N ASP A 544 -42.10 -6.08 14.33
CA ASP A 544 -42.33 -5.13 13.23
C ASP A 544 -41.03 -4.67 12.55
N VAL A 545 -39.88 -5.05 13.09
CA VAL A 545 -38.56 -4.74 12.52
C VAL A 545 -37.82 -6.04 12.26
N PRO A 546 -37.59 -6.42 10.98
CA PRO A 546 -36.81 -7.60 10.68
C PRO A 546 -35.38 -7.43 11.21
N PRO A 547 -34.76 -8.50 11.75
CA PRO A 547 -33.40 -8.42 12.27
C PRO A 547 -32.45 -8.05 11.14
N HIS A 548 -31.72 -6.96 11.31
CA HIS A 548 -30.83 -6.44 10.27
C HIS A 548 -29.44 -7.06 10.36
N GLY A 549 -28.79 -7.28 9.20
CA GLY A 549 -27.49 -7.96 9.07
C GLY A 549 -26.25 -7.11 9.40
N LEU A 550 -26.40 -6.00 10.13
CA LEU A 550 -25.28 -5.11 10.44
C LEU A 550 -24.32 -5.79 11.41
N LYS A 551 -23.03 -5.80 11.07
CA LYS A 551 -21.97 -6.42 11.87
C LYS A 551 -21.07 -5.39 12.54
N VAL A 552 -20.80 -4.28 11.86
CA VAL A 552 -19.88 -3.24 12.34
C VAL A 552 -20.58 -1.91 12.37
N LEU A 553 -20.64 -1.29 13.54
CA LEU A 553 -21.16 0.06 13.73
C LEU A 553 -20.03 0.95 14.25
N SER A 554 -19.53 1.85 13.40
CA SER A 554 -18.53 2.83 13.80
C SER A 554 -19.18 4.18 14.11
N VAL A 555 -18.93 4.69 15.30
CA VAL A 555 -19.71 5.77 15.88
C VAL A 555 -18.83 6.88 16.40
N GLY A 556 -19.38 8.10 16.36
CA GLY A 556 -18.82 9.20 17.10
C GLY A 556 -19.88 10.17 17.59
N HIS A 557 -19.64 10.76 18.75
CA HIS A 557 -20.48 11.78 19.33
C HIS A 557 -19.60 12.83 20.01
N GLN A 558 -19.91 14.11 19.81
CA GLN A 558 -19.06 15.21 20.28
C GLN A 558 -19.47 15.78 21.65
N ASP A 559 -20.70 15.55 22.14
CA ASP A 559 -21.24 16.45 23.16
C ASP A 559 -21.94 15.77 24.34
N SER A 560 -21.48 16.05 25.55
CA SER A 560 -22.03 15.60 26.85
C SER A 560 -21.79 14.14 27.28
N ALA A 561 -21.61 13.98 28.59
CA ALA A 561 -21.61 12.69 29.25
C ALA A 561 -23.00 12.04 29.11
N ILE A 562 -23.06 10.87 28.47
CA ILE A 562 -24.29 10.08 28.39
C ILE A 562 -24.54 9.47 29.78
N ASP A 563 -25.68 9.80 30.40
CA ASP A 563 -26.09 9.19 31.67
C ASP A 563 -26.29 7.67 31.53
N GLU A 564 -26.17 6.93 32.62
CA GLU A 564 -26.24 5.46 32.62
C GLU A 564 -27.58 4.93 32.07
N LYS A 565 -28.70 5.58 32.43
CA LYS A 565 -30.04 5.19 31.96
C LYS A 565 -30.15 5.30 30.44
N ARG A 566 -29.54 6.32 29.84
CA ARG A 566 -29.47 6.52 28.39
C ARG A 566 -28.58 5.48 27.73
N ARG A 567 -27.43 5.13 28.31
CA ARG A 567 -26.57 4.05 27.78
C ARG A 567 -27.32 2.73 27.68
N ILE A 568 -28.09 2.37 28.71
CA ILE A 568 -28.94 1.16 28.71
C ILE A 568 -30.01 1.23 27.62
N ARG A 569 -30.67 2.39 27.45
CA ARG A 569 -31.66 2.59 26.39
C ARG A 569 -31.06 2.44 25.00
N ILE A 570 -29.90 3.06 24.77
CA ILE A 570 -29.17 2.99 23.49
C ILE A 570 -28.76 1.54 23.21
N ALA A 571 -28.18 0.85 24.19
CA ALA A 571 -27.80 -0.56 24.05
C ALA A 571 -29.01 -1.43 23.70
N SER A 572 -30.12 -1.28 24.41
CA SER A 572 -31.35 -2.03 24.15
C SER A 572 -31.92 -1.74 22.76
N PHE A 573 -31.89 -0.47 22.35
CA PHE A 573 -32.36 -0.06 21.02
C PHE A 573 -31.48 -0.65 19.92
N LEU A 574 -30.16 -0.54 20.02
CA LEU A 574 -29.21 -1.08 19.05
C LEU A 574 -29.25 -2.61 18.99
N ASP A 575 -29.37 -3.30 20.12
CA ASP A 575 -29.48 -4.76 20.19
C ASP A 575 -30.77 -5.31 19.56
N MET A 576 -31.84 -4.52 19.60
CA MET A 576 -33.11 -4.82 18.92
C MET A 576 -32.99 -4.64 17.40
N LEU A 577 -32.32 -3.57 16.96
CA LEU A 577 -32.11 -3.30 15.53
C LEU A 577 -31.07 -4.24 14.89
N PHE A 578 -29.99 -4.52 15.62
CA PHE A 578 -28.79 -5.20 15.13
C PHE A 578 -28.42 -6.37 16.05
N PRO A 579 -29.24 -7.44 16.10
CA PRO A 579 -29.01 -8.56 17.00
C PRO A 579 -27.72 -9.33 16.70
N HIS A 580 -27.12 -9.12 15.52
CA HIS A 580 -25.86 -9.72 15.07
C HIS A 580 -24.68 -8.75 15.08
N LEU A 581 -24.78 -7.63 15.81
CA LEU A 581 -23.68 -6.68 15.90
C LEU A 581 -22.44 -7.33 16.52
N GLU A 582 -21.38 -7.41 15.72
CA GLU A 582 -20.12 -8.06 16.09
C GLU A 582 -19.17 -7.08 16.74
N ARG A 583 -19.14 -5.81 16.32
CA ARG A 583 -18.18 -4.80 16.80
C ARG A 583 -18.79 -3.39 16.80
N ILE A 584 -18.48 -2.61 17.82
CA ILE A 584 -18.63 -1.14 17.81
C ILE A 584 -17.24 -0.52 17.77
N GLU A 585 -17.01 0.34 16.78
CA GLU A 585 -15.77 1.09 16.62
C GLU A 585 -15.99 2.55 17.00
N THR A 586 -14.99 3.19 17.59
CA THR A 586 -15.08 4.57 18.09
C THR A 586 -13.89 5.36 17.58
N HIS A 587 -14.13 6.62 17.24
CA HIS A 587 -13.07 7.50 16.73
C HIS A 587 -12.44 8.34 17.84
N ALA A 588 -11.21 8.79 17.59
CA ALA A 588 -10.52 9.70 18.51
C ALA A 588 -11.40 10.91 18.82
N ARG A 589 -11.44 11.32 20.09
CA ARG A 589 -12.26 12.44 20.61
C ARG A 589 -13.77 12.16 20.71
N HIS A 590 -14.22 10.92 20.55
CA HIS A 590 -15.64 10.56 20.59
C HIS A 590 -16.04 9.58 21.71
N GLN A 591 -15.50 9.78 22.92
CA GLN A 591 -15.85 9.01 24.13
C GLN A 591 -15.77 7.48 23.94
N PRO A 592 -14.58 6.93 23.64
CA PRO A 592 -14.41 5.50 23.39
C PRO A 592 -14.90 4.63 24.56
N GLU A 593 -14.75 5.09 25.81
CA GLU A 593 -15.16 4.35 27.00
C GLU A 593 -16.69 4.20 27.10
N THR A 594 -17.43 5.26 26.75
CA THR A 594 -18.91 5.24 26.78
C THR A 594 -19.46 4.20 25.80
N TRP A 595 -18.91 4.16 24.59
CA TRP A 595 -19.36 3.24 23.54
C TRP A 595 -18.87 1.81 23.77
N ALA A 596 -17.67 1.62 24.32
CA ALA A 596 -17.23 0.31 24.80
C ALA A 596 -18.21 -0.25 25.85
N TYR A 597 -18.64 0.58 26.81
CA TYR A 597 -19.65 0.16 27.79
C TYR A 597 -21.01 -0.18 27.15
N ILE A 598 -21.50 0.64 26.22
CA ILE A 598 -22.73 0.34 25.46
C ILE A 598 -22.61 -1.00 24.72
N TYR A 599 -21.46 -1.28 24.12
CA TYR A 599 -21.20 -2.54 23.43
C TYR A 599 -21.21 -3.75 24.38
N GLU A 600 -20.63 -3.65 25.57
CA GLU A 600 -20.70 -4.70 26.59
C GLU A 600 -22.16 -4.98 27.01
N LEU A 601 -22.97 -3.92 27.17
CA LEU A 601 -24.41 -4.08 27.44
C LEU A 601 -25.12 -4.84 26.31
N ILE A 602 -24.81 -4.53 25.05
CA ILE A 602 -25.36 -5.25 23.88
C ILE A 602 -24.94 -6.72 23.92
N LYS A 603 -23.68 -7.02 24.21
CA LYS A 603 -23.18 -8.41 24.30
C LYS A 603 -23.90 -9.21 25.37
N MET A 604 -24.12 -8.63 26.55
CA MET A 604 -24.92 -9.27 27.60
C MET A 604 -26.35 -9.59 27.14
N CYS A 605 -27.00 -8.67 26.40
CA CYS A 605 -28.33 -8.93 25.83
C CYS A 605 -28.30 -10.06 24.78
N GLN A 606 -27.31 -10.07 23.88
CA GLN A 606 -27.12 -11.11 22.87
C GLN A 606 -26.89 -12.49 23.51
N GLU A 607 -26.04 -12.57 24.54
CA GLU A 607 -25.78 -13.79 25.30
C GLU A 607 -27.03 -14.31 26.02
N SER A 608 -27.77 -13.41 26.67
CA SER A 608 -29.02 -13.75 27.36
C SER A 608 -30.05 -14.38 26.40
N ARG A 609 -30.23 -13.80 25.20
CA ARG A 609 -31.11 -14.36 24.16
C ARG A 609 -30.62 -15.71 23.67
N SER A 610 -29.31 -15.85 23.42
CA SER A 610 -28.70 -17.11 22.97
C SER A 610 -28.90 -18.22 24.01
N ASN A 611 -28.71 -17.89 25.29
CA ASN A 611 -28.96 -18.79 26.42
C ASN A 611 -30.44 -19.16 26.54
N HIS A 612 -31.35 -18.20 26.35
CA HIS A 612 -32.78 -18.47 26.38
C HIS A 612 -33.21 -19.38 25.22
N ALA A 613 -32.76 -19.11 23.99
CA ALA A 613 -33.00 -19.96 22.83
C ALA A 613 -32.49 -21.39 23.08
N ASN A 614 -31.27 -21.55 23.59
CA ASN A 614 -30.69 -22.84 23.93
C ASN A 614 -31.53 -23.61 24.96
N ARG A 615 -32.06 -22.93 25.99
CA ARG A 615 -32.95 -23.54 26.99
C ARG A 615 -34.27 -24.03 26.38
N LEU A 616 -34.85 -23.27 25.44
CA LEU A 616 -36.06 -23.68 24.72
C LEU A 616 -35.80 -24.89 23.80
N TYR A 617 -34.66 -24.93 23.12
CA TYR A 617 -34.26 -26.09 22.32
C TYR A 617 -34.08 -27.35 23.17
N VAL A 618 -33.40 -27.25 24.31
CA VAL A 618 -33.26 -28.37 25.24
C VAL A 618 -34.61 -28.84 25.77
N SER A 619 -35.50 -27.91 26.12
CA SER A 619 -36.83 -28.24 26.63
C SER A 619 -37.73 -28.90 25.58
N SER A 620 -37.60 -28.49 24.31
CA SER A 620 -38.38 -29.04 23.19
C SER A 620 -37.81 -30.37 22.68
N GLY A 621 -36.48 -30.54 22.71
CA GLY A 621 -35.81 -31.79 22.31
C GLY A 621 -36.10 -32.97 23.25
N ILE A 622 -36.34 -32.70 24.53
CA ILE A 622 -36.75 -33.73 25.51
C ILE A 622 -38.17 -34.26 25.20
N GLN A 623 -39.03 -33.50 24.54
CA GLN A 623 -40.37 -33.97 24.17
C GLN A 623 -40.39 -34.86 22.92
N LEU A 624 -39.41 -34.73 22.02
CA LEU A 624 -39.34 -35.52 20.77
C LEU A 624 -38.65 -36.89 20.94
N SER A 625 -37.99 -37.15 22.07
CA SER A 625 -37.38 -38.46 22.38
C SER A 625 -38.24 -39.35 23.30
N LEU A 626 -39.41 -38.88 23.71
CA LEU A 626 -40.37 -39.58 24.58
C LEU A 626 -41.65 -40.03 23.86
N SER A 627 -41.68 -39.93 22.53
CA SER A 627 -42.71 -40.48 21.63
C SER A 627 -42.08 -41.51 20.71
#